data_AF-A0A8T4KTS4-F1
#
_entry.id   AF-A0A8T4KTS4-F1
#
_cell.length_a   1.000
_cell.length_b   1.000
_cell.length_c   1.000
_cell.angle_alpha   90.00
_cell.angle_beta   90.00
_cell.angle_gamma   90.00
#
_symmetry.space_group_name_H-M   'P 1'
#
loop_
_entity.id
_entity.type
_entity.pdbx_description
1 polymer ?
#
loop_
_entity_poly.entity_id
_entity_poly.type
_entity_poly.pdbx_seq_one_letter_code
_entity_poly.pdbx_strand_id
1 'polypeptide(L)'
;MKGLMAFSAILALSLLLSGCLQEENPASGTTSPQISCINLCAAEKNKNTALENGPCLGNPLHEFPDWVCDIAHSPRTEADNLAENQCSSFREGIAKHFVELNEECEFIKQY
;
A
#
# COMPACT_ATOMS: atom_id res chain seq x y z
N MET A 1 55.10 -48.25 -11.28
CA MET A 1 53.91 -49.09 -10.99
C MET A 1 52.69 -48.27 -11.36
N LYS A 2 52.00 -48.63 -12.45
CA LYS A 2 50.81 -47.93 -12.95
C LYS A 2 49.59 -48.63 -12.36
N GLY A 3 48.99 -48.02 -11.34
CA GLY A 3 47.82 -48.54 -10.65
C GLY A 3 46.55 -48.24 -11.45
N LEU A 4 45.99 -49.29 -12.03
CA LEU A 4 44.66 -49.40 -12.60
C LEU A 4 43.63 -49.46 -11.47
N MET A 5 42.59 -48.61 -11.46
CA MET A 5 41.24 -48.98 -10.97
C MET A 5 40.18 -48.16 -11.68
N ALA A 6 39.38 -48.81 -12.52
CA ALA A 6 38.07 -48.34 -12.94
C ALA A 6 37.03 -48.90 -11.95
N PHE A 7 36.17 -48.04 -11.41
CA PHE A 7 34.93 -48.44 -10.75
C PHE A 7 33.78 -47.60 -11.29
N SER A 8 32.78 -48.31 -11.83
CA SER A 8 31.53 -47.79 -12.34
C SER A 8 30.60 -47.26 -11.24
N ALA A 9 29.73 -46.36 -11.69
CA ALA A 9 28.32 -46.21 -11.33
C ALA A 9 27.91 -45.30 -10.16
N ILE A 10 26.75 -44.68 -10.40
CA ILE A 10 25.77 -44.08 -9.49
C ILE A 10 25.79 -42.54 -9.41
N LEU A 11 24.96 -41.97 -10.30
CA LEU A 11 23.80 -41.12 -10.00
C LEU A 11 24.02 -39.87 -9.13
N ALA A 12 24.00 -38.71 -9.77
CA ALA A 12 23.47 -37.47 -9.18
C ALA A 12 22.50 -36.83 -10.17
N LEU A 13 21.26 -37.30 -10.09
CA LEU A 13 20.05 -36.65 -10.58
C LEU A 13 19.86 -35.33 -9.84
N SER A 14 19.30 -34.34 -10.54
CA SER A 14 18.67 -33.11 -10.05
C SER A 14 19.53 -32.05 -9.36
N LEU A 15 19.67 -30.90 -10.05
CA LEU A 15 19.16 -29.61 -9.55
C LEU A 15 18.83 -28.73 -10.77
N LEU A 16 17.62 -28.97 -11.30
CA LEU A 16 16.84 -27.92 -11.94
C LEU A 16 16.63 -26.78 -10.93
N LEU A 17 16.39 -25.59 -11.48
CA LEU A 17 16.09 -24.30 -10.84
C LEU A 17 17.27 -23.33 -10.89
N SER A 18 17.63 -22.88 -12.10
CA SER A 18 17.86 -21.45 -12.29
C SER A 18 16.53 -20.74 -12.03
N GLY A 19 16.13 -20.67 -10.76
CA GLY A 19 15.15 -19.69 -10.34
C GLY A 19 15.73 -18.34 -10.69
N CYS A 20 15.01 -17.57 -11.48
CA CYS A 20 15.26 -16.13 -11.52
C CYS A 20 15.19 -15.69 -10.06
N LEU A 21 16.32 -15.28 -9.48
CA LEU A 21 16.29 -14.34 -8.38
C LEU A 21 15.63 -13.09 -8.98
N GLN A 22 14.31 -13.01 -8.86
CA GLN A 22 13.61 -11.76 -8.95
C GLN A 22 14.09 -11.00 -7.71
N GLU A 23 15.07 -10.11 -7.89
CA GLU A 23 15.28 -9.06 -6.92
C GLU A 23 13.99 -8.25 -6.88
N GLU A 24 13.11 -8.60 -5.94
CA GLU A 24 12.04 -7.73 -5.51
C GLU A 24 12.68 -6.56 -4.77
N ASN A 25 13.15 -5.62 -5.57
CA ASN A 25 13.66 -4.32 -5.17
C ASN A 25 12.42 -3.51 -4.72
N PRO A 26 12.17 -3.30 -3.42
CA PRO A 26 10.94 -2.66 -2.97
C PRO A 26 11.13 -1.14 -3.01
N ALA A 27 11.38 -0.58 -4.20
CA ALA A 27 11.41 0.85 -4.45
C ALA A 27 11.56 1.16 -5.96
N SER A 28 10.45 1.11 -6.71
CA SER A 28 10.13 1.96 -7.88
C SER A 28 9.15 1.27 -8.81
N GLY A 29 7.98 1.87 -9.08
CA GLY A 29 7.17 1.44 -10.21
C GLY A 29 5.76 2.03 -10.34
N THR A 30 5.05 2.33 -9.26
CA THR A 30 3.66 2.80 -9.35
C THR A 30 3.28 3.73 -8.19
N THR A 31 3.48 5.04 -8.40
CA THR A 31 2.82 6.06 -7.55
C THR A 31 1.35 6.13 -7.98
N SER A 32 0.44 5.78 -7.09
CA SER A 32 -1.01 5.90 -7.28
C SER A 32 -1.62 6.75 -6.14
N PRO A 33 -2.82 7.31 -6.31
CA PRO A 33 -3.53 7.99 -5.22
C PRO A 33 -3.66 7.10 -3.98
N GLN A 34 -3.92 5.80 -4.18
CA GLN A 34 -4.01 4.81 -3.11
C GLN A 34 -2.68 4.69 -2.34
N ILE A 35 -1.56 4.49 -3.05
CA ILE A 35 -0.24 4.37 -2.41
C ILE A 35 0.15 5.69 -1.74
N SER A 36 -0.15 6.85 -2.35
CA SER A 36 0.09 8.17 -1.76
C SER A 36 -0.71 8.35 -0.47
N CYS A 37 -1.99 7.97 -0.45
CA CYS A 37 -2.84 8.02 0.74
C CYS A 37 -2.33 7.07 1.85
N ILE A 38 -1.91 5.84 1.52
CA ILE A 38 -1.34 4.88 2.50
C ILE A 38 -0.07 5.45 3.13
N ASN A 39 0.83 6.02 2.32
CA ASN A 39 2.06 6.64 2.82
C ASN A 39 1.78 7.85 3.71
N LEU A 40 0.79 8.66 3.35
CA LEU A 40 0.35 9.81 4.14
C LEU A 40 -0.22 9.37 5.48
N CYS A 41 -1.11 8.38 5.50
CA CYS A 41 -1.65 7.80 6.72
C CYS A 41 -0.54 7.24 7.63
N ALA A 42 0.42 6.49 7.07
CA ALA A 42 1.55 5.99 7.85
C ALA A 42 2.40 7.12 8.45
N ALA A 43 2.60 8.22 7.72
CA ALA A 43 3.30 9.39 8.22
C ALA A 43 2.54 10.08 9.36
N GLU A 44 1.22 10.14 9.32
CA GLU A 44 0.37 10.68 10.39
C GLU A 44 0.36 9.78 11.63
N LYS A 45 0.33 8.45 11.47
CA LYS A 45 0.49 7.51 12.60
C LYS A 45 1.83 7.70 13.30
N ASN A 46 2.91 7.91 12.54
CA ASN A 46 4.23 8.18 13.11
C ASN A 46 4.30 9.50 13.89
N LYS A 47 3.37 10.43 13.65
CA LYS A 47 3.20 11.67 14.42
C LYS A 47 2.26 11.52 15.62
N ASN A 48 1.67 10.34 15.83
CA ASN A 48 0.60 10.08 16.79
C ASN A 48 -0.66 10.93 16.54
N THR A 49 -0.96 11.23 15.27
CA THR A 49 -2.22 11.87 14.91
C THR A 49 -3.38 10.92 15.26
N ALA A 50 -4.40 11.47 15.92
CA ALA A 50 -5.65 10.76 16.24
C ALA A 50 -6.44 10.48 14.96
N LEU A 51 -6.68 9.21 14.65
CA LEU A 51 -7.39 8.77 13.44
C LEU A 51 -8.79 8.24 13.73
N GLU A 52 -9.16 8.07 15.01
CA GLU A 52 -10.36 7.38 15.46
C GLU A 52 -11.69 8.03 15.06
N ASN A 53 -11.64 9.30 14.66
CA ASN A 53 -12.82 10.03 14.20
C ASN A 53 -12.90 10.10 12.66
N GLY A 54 -12.01 9.40 11.94
CA GLY A 54 -11.99 9.41 10.48
C GLY A 54 -11.59 10.75 9.88
N PRO A 55 -10.46 11.38 10.26
CA PRO A 55 -10.09 12.67 9.72
C PRO A 55 -9.65 12.59 8.25
N CYS A 56 -9.93 13.64 7.51
CA CYS A 56 -9.30 13.89 6.23
C CYS A 56 -7.78 14.10 6.36
N LEU A 57 -6.98 13.35 5.61
CA LEU A 57 -5.52 13.46 5.61
C LEU A 57 -4.98 14.24 4.41
N GLY A 58 -5.63 14.14 3.25
CA GLY A 58 -5.18 14.79 1.99
C GLY A 58 -6.31 15.54 1.31
N ASN A 59 -6.17 16.86 1.15
CA ASN A 59 -7.28 17.74 0.76
C ASN A 59 -6.87 18.92 -0.15
N PRO A 60 -6.42 18.70 -1.40
CA PRO A 60 -6.25 17.43 -2.10
C PRO A 60 -4.86 16.79 -1.87
N LEU A 61 -4.64 15.61 -2.42
CA LEU A 61 -3.31 14.99 -2.50
C LEU A 61 -2.38 15.80 -3.41
N HIS A 62 -1.14 16.05 -2.97
CA HIS A 62 -0.20 16.93 -3.68
C HIS A 62 0.12 16.44 -5.10
N GLU A 63 0.40 15.15 -5.27
CA GLU A 63 0.68 14.56 -6.60
C GLU A 63 -0.59 14.30 -7.43
N PHE A 64 -1.76 14.29 -6.78
CA PHE A 64 -3.05 13.92 -7.36
C PHE A 64 -4.12 14.95 -6.96
N PRO A 65 -4.11 16.15 -7.58
CA PRO A 65 -4.92 17.28 -7.12
C PRO A 65 -6.44 17.07 -7.23
N ASP A 66 -6.86 16.05 -7.98
CA ASP A 66 -8.27 15.67 -8.12
C ASP A 66 -8.71 14.59 -7.11
N TRP A 67 -7.80 14.18 -6.22
CA TRP A 67 -7.99 13.10 -5.26
C TRP A 67 -7.86 13.62 -3.82
N VAL A 68 -8.69 13.07 -2.94
CA VAL A 68 -8.53 13.22 -1.48
C VAL A 68 -8.16 11.90 -0.82
N CYS A 69 -7.63 11.98 0.40
CA CYS A 69 -7.33 10.84 1.25
C CYS A 69 -8.09 10.98 2.56
N ASP A 70 -9.00 10.05 2.82
CA ASP A 70 -9.94 10.08 3.93
C ASP A 70 -9.77 8.84 4.83
N ILE A 71 -9.92 9.01 6.13
CA ILE A 71 -9.99 7.87 7.06
C ILE A 71 -11.45 7.59 7.36
N ALA A 72 -11.86 6.33 7.26
CA ALA A 72 -13.24 5.93 7.44
C ALA A 72 -13.34 4.57 8.15
N HIS A 73 -14.54 4.25 8.63
CA HIS A 73 -14.83 2.94 9.19
C HIS A 73 -15.45 1.98 8.16
N SER A 74 -15.22 0.68 8.35
CA SER A 74 -15.85 -0.37 7.55
C SER A 74 -16.35 -1.50 8.46
N PRO A 75 -17.68 -1.59 8.75
CA PRO A 75 -18.77 -0.74 8.25
C PRO A 75 -18.68 0.71 8.71
N ARG A 76 -19.28 1.63 7.96
CA ARG A 76 -19.33 3.05 8.34
C ARG A 76 -20.04 3.28 9.66
N THR A 77 -19.58 4.29 10.37
CA THR A 77 -20.19 4.80 11.60
C THR A 77 -20.76 6.21 11.39
N GLU A 78 -21.44 6.75 12.40
CA GLU A 78 -21.94 8.14 12.36
C GLU A 78 -20.82 9.17 12.27
N ALA A 79 -19.62 8.85 12.79
CA ALA A 79 -18.47 9.75 12.72
C ALA A 79 -18.05 10.03 11.26
N ASP A 80 -18.17 9.04 10.36
CA ASP A 80 -17.81 9.18 8.95
C ASP A 80 -18.76 10.11 8.17
N ASN A 81 -19.93 10.43 8.73
CA ASN A 81 -20.92 11.31 8.12
C ASN A 81 -20.80 12.76 8.59
N LEU A 82 -19.98 13.02 9.60
CA LEU A 82 -19.73 14.36 10.12
C LEU A 82 -18.94 15.19 9.10
N ALA A 83 -19.37 16.43 8.90
CA ALA A 83 -18.85 17.33 7.88
C ALA A 83 -17.39 17.72 8.14
N GLU A 84 -17.01 17.77 9.42
CA GLU A 84 -15.69 18.08 9.95
C GLU A 84 -14.66 16.96 9.78
N ASN A 85 -15.11 15.71 9.64
CA ASN A 85 -14.24 14.55 9.46
C ASN A 85 -13.94 14.30 7.97
N GLN A 86 -14.85 14.69 7.09
CA GLN A 86 -14.72 14.53 5.64
C GLN A 86 -13.83 15.58 4.98
N CYS A 87 -13.13 15.19 3.91
CA CYS A 87 -12.35 16.13 3.09
C CYS A 87 -13.22 17.19 2.39
N SER A 88 -12.97 18.47 2.69
CA SER A 88 -13.76 19.57 2.14
C SER A 88 -13.66 19.70 0.61
N SER A 89 -12.50 19.40 0.01
CA SER A 89 -12.32 19.46 -1.45
C SER A 89 -13.23 18.49 -2.18
N PHE A 90 -13.51 17.32 -1.61
CA PHE A 90 -14.48 16.38 -2.19
C PHE A 90 -15.92 16.88 -1.99
N ARG A 91 -16.26 17.35 -0.78
CA ARG A 91 -17.59 17.89 -0.46
C ARG A 91 -17.97 19.12 -1.29
N GLU A 92 -16.99 19.97 -1.59
CA GLU A 92 -17.16 21.19 -2.41
C GLU A 92 -17.01 20.89 -3.91
N GLY A 93 -16.64 19.68 -4.29
CA GLY A 93 -16.46 19.26 -5.68
C GLY A 93 -15.22 19.84 -6.35
N ILE A 94 -14.21 20.25 -5.58
CA ILE A 94 -12.89 20.63 -6.10
C ILE A 94 -12.12 19.38 -6.53
N ALA A 95 -12.08 18.36 -5.67
CA ALA A 95 -11.59 17.03 -5.98
C ALA A 95 -12.79 16.13 -6.36
N LYS A 96 -12.62 15.29 -7.38
CA LYS A 96 -13.65 14.38 -7.88
C LYS A 96 -13.50 12.94 -7.38
N HIS A 97 -12.35 12.63 -6.79
CA HIS A 97 -11.99 11.29 -6.41
C HIS A 97 -11.56 11.21 -4.94
N PHE A 98 -11.67 10.03 -4.35
CA PHE A 98 -11.19 9.76 -2.99
C PHE A 98 -10.57 8.36 -2.87
N VAL A 99 -9.64 8.25 -1.92
CA VAL A 99 -9.20 6.98 -1.34
C VAL A 99 -9.63 6.98 0.11
N GLU A 100 -10.27 5.89 0.55
CA GLU A 100 -10.61 5.65 1.94
C GLU A 100 -9.76 4.53 2.53
N LEU A 101 -9.16 4.82 3.68
CA LEU A 101 -8.42 3.85 4.49
C LEU A 101 -9.09 3.73 5.87
N ASN A 102 -8.82 2.64 6.60
CA ASN A 102 -9.14 2.57 8.03
C ASN A 102 -8.02 3.20 8.89
N GLU A 103 -8.21 3.19 10.21
CA GLU A 103 -7.26 3.70 11.21
C GLU A 103 -5.91 2.95 11.21
N GLU A 104 -5.89 1.74 10.65
CA GLU A 104 -4.70 0.94 10.43
C GLU A 104 -3.94 1.32 9.15
N CYS A 105 -4.44 2.30 8.38
CA CYS A 105 -3.97 2.65 7.03
C CYS A 105 -4.19 1.54 5.99
N GLU A 106 -5.12 0.62 6.25
CA GLU A 106 -5.51 -0.42 5.32
C GLU A 106 -6.58 0.11 4.38
N PHE A 107 -6.48 -0.29 3.12
CA PHE A 107 -7.39 0.18 2.07
C PHE A 107 -8.82 -0.35 2.25
N ILE A 108 -9.80 0.55 2.20
CA ILE A 108 -11.23 0.23 2.17
C ILE A 108 -11.74 0.27 0.73
N LYS A 109 -11.68 1.45 0.09
CA LYS A 109 -12.17 1.66 -1.28
C LYS A 109 -11.60 2.94 -1.90
N GLN A 110 -11.84 3.12 -3.20
CA GLN A 110 -11.63 4.37 -3.91
C GLN A 110 -12.73 4.62 -4.95
N TYR A 111 -12.95 5.88 -5.32
CA TYR A 111 -13.89 6.32 -6.35
C TYR A 111 -13.30 7.48 -7.14
#